data_AF-A0AAW2QW40-F1
#
_entry.id   AF-A0AAW2QW40-F1
#
_cell.length_a   1.000
_cell.length_b   1.000
_cell.length_c   1.000
_cell.angle_alpha   90.00
_cell.angle_beta   90.00
_cell.angle_gamma   90.00
#
_symmetry.space_group_name_H-M   'P 1'
#
loop_
_entity.id
_entity.type
_entity.pdbx_description
1 polymer ?
#
loop_
_entity_poly.entity_id
_entity_poly.type
_entity_poly.pdbx_seq_one_letter_code
_entity_poly.pdbx_strand_id
1 'polypeptide(L)'
;MKGRGKLDHLIEAAPKPKEPNFATWDEEDSMIMSWLWKSMQPEIGGSYMFLTTAQEIWESVCQTYAKMKDAALMYEIKTKYHLVNKGIKMKCTKEAVMLKNSIEKDRIFEFIAGLNI
;
A
#
# COMPACT_ATOMS: atom_id res chain seq x y z
N MET A 1 -17.10 -13.23 4.41
CA MET A 1 -15.64 -13.22 4.64
C MET A 1 -15.43 -13.03 6.14
N LYS A 2 -14.55 -13.81 6.75
CA LYS A 2 -14.27 -13.79 8.20
C LYS A 2 -12.92 -13.10 8.42
N GLY A 3 -12.85 -12.18 9.37
CA GLY A 3 -11.62 -11.44 9.68
C GLY A 3 -10.59 -12.33 10.27
N ARG A 4 -9.33 -12.09 9.87
CA ARG A 4 -8.24 -12.95 10.30
C ARG A 4 -7.64 -12.54 11.64
N GLY A 5 -8.02 -11.38 12.22
CA GLY A 5 -7.64 -11.00 13.59
C GLY A 5 -6.13 -10.93 13.82
N LYS A 6 -5.37 -10.38 12.88
CA LYS A 6 -3.90 -10.28 12.89
C LYS A 6 -3.39 -8.90 12.48
N LEU A 7 -4.12 -7.85 12.86
CA LEU A 7 -3.74 -6.47 12.55
C LEU A 7 -2.46 -6.06 13.28
N ASP A 8 -2.24 -6.66 14.44
CA ASP A 8 -1.16 -6.43 15.38
C ASP A 8 0.21 -6.61 14.69
N HIS A 9 0.36 -7.62 13.83
CA HIS A 9 1.57 -7.87 13.04
C HIS A 9 1.88 -6.80 11.99
N LEU A 10 0.93 -5.90 11.69
CA LEU A 10 1.13 -4.79 10.74
C LEU A 10 1.37 -3.45 11.44
N ILE A 11 1.11 -3.35 12.75
CA ILE A 11 1.14 -2.09 13.51
C ILE A 11 2.19 -2.14 14.63
N GLU A 12 2.33 -3.28 15.28
CA GLU A 12 3.22 -3.47 16.42
C GLU A 12 4.60 -3.94 15.97
N ALA A 13 5.62 -3.50 16.70
CA ALA A 13 7.00 -3.91 16.46
C ALA A 13 7.18 -5.41 16.71
N ALA A 14 8.01 -6.04 15.87
CA ALA A 14 8.36 -7.45 16.03
C ALA A 14 8.93 -7.74 17.44
N PRO A 15 8.48 -8.83 18.10
CA PRO A 15 9.02 -9.26 19.37
C PRO A 15 10.47 -9.69 19.23
N LYS A 16 11.23 -9.67 20.33
CA LYS A 16 12.64 -10.08 20.30
C LYS A 16 12.74 -11.61 20.13
N PRO A 17 13.76 -12.12 19.42
CA PRO A 17 13.96 -13.57 19.21
C PRO A 17 14.05 -14.44 20.48
N LYS A 18 14.28 -13.82 21.65
CA LYS A 18 14.38 -14.51 22.95
C LYS A 18 13.04 -14.61 23.69
N GLU A 19 11.99 -14.03 23.15
CA GLU A 19 10.67 -14.07 23.78
C GLU A 19 10.02 -15.44 23.57
N PRO A 20 9.31 -15.99 24.59
CA PRO A 20 8.76 -17.34 24.53
C PRO A 20 7.82 -17.59 23.34
N ASN A 21 7.17 -16.53 22.84
CA ASN A 21 6.18 -16.60 21.78
C ASN A 21 6.73 -16.22 20.39
N PHE A 22 8.05 -15.95 20.27
CA PHE A 22 8.65 -15.48 19.03
C PHE A 22 8.45 -16.46 17.88
N ALA A 23 8.64 -17.77 18.11
CA ALA A 23 8.50 -18.77 17.06
C ALA A 23 7.07 -18.83 16.48
N THR A 24 6.05 -18.75 17.34
CA THR A 24 4.64 -18.68 16.91
C THR A 24 4.36 -17.37 16.18
N TRP A 25 4.90 -16.27 16.68
CA TRP A 25 4.77 -14.97 16.02
C TRP A 25 5.40 -14.95 14.63
N ASP A 26 6.61 -15.49 14.47
CA ASP A 26 7.40 -15.52 13.23
C ASP A 26 6.72 -16.38 12.14
N GLU A 27 6.10 -17.49 12.52
CA GLU A 27 5.30 -18.32 11.60
C GLU A 27 4.06 -17.57 11.09
N GLU A 28 3.36 -16.88 12.00
CA GLU A 28 2.20 -16.07 11.63
C GLU A 28 2.58 -14.87 10.76
N ASP A 29 3.69 -14.20 11.07
CA ASP A 29 4.22 -13.08 10.31
C ASP A 29 4.62 -13.52 8.89
N SER A 30 5.35 -14.63 8.77
CA SER A 30 5.70 -15.24 7.48
C SER A 30 4.47 -15.57 6.63
N MET A 31 3.39 -16.06 7.26
CA MET A 31 2.14 -16.33 6.57
C MET A 31 1.49 -15.03 6.05
N ILE A 32 1.48 -13.97 6.85
CA ILE A 32 0.94 -12.67 6.46
C ILE A 32 1.77 -12.04 5.34
N MET A 33 3.11 -12.11 5.40
CA MET A 33 4.00 -11.68 4.31
C MET A 33 3.66 -12.40 3.00
N SER A 34 3.45 -13.72 3.05
CA SER A 34 3.05 -14.49 1.87
C SER A 34 1.72 -14.02 1.27
N TRP A 35 0.77 -13.59 2.11
CA TRP A 35 -0.50 -13.06 1.67
C TRP A 35 -0.36 -11.65 1.09
N LEU A 36 0.50 -10.81 1.68
CA LEU A 36 0.83 -9.50 1.14
C LEU A 36 1.45 -9.62 -0.25
N TRP A 37 2.47 -10.47 -0.42
CA TRP A 37 3.11 -10.69 -1.72
C TRP A 37 2.14 -11.26 -2.76
N LYS A 38 1.27 -12.20 -2.40
CA LYS A 38 0.23 -12.73 -3.31
C LYS A 38 -0.80 -11.69 -3.74
N SER A 39 -0.98 -10.65 -2.93
CA SER A 39 -1.94 -9.58 -3.19
C SER A 39 -1.35 -8.44 -4.01
N MET A 40 -0.02 -8.35 -4.08
CA MET A 40 0.71 -7.38 -4.89
C MET A 40 0.85 -7.85 -6.34
N GLN A 41 1.00 -6.90 -7.26
CA GLN A 41 1.49 -7.24 -8.60
C GLN A 41 2.93 -7.75 -8.50
N PRO A 42 3.34 -8.76 -9.29
CA PRO A 42 4.70 -9.35 -9.22
C PRO A 42 5.83 -8.33 -9.32
N GLU A 43 5.63 -7.28 -10.12
CA GLU A 43 6.58 -6.19 -10.35
C GLU A 43 6.78 -5.32 -9.09
N ILE A 44 5.75 -5.23 -8.25
CA ILE A 44 5.76 -4.50 -6.98
C ILE A 44 6.29 -5.41 -5.86
N GLY A 45 5.83 -6.66 -5.80
CA GLY A 45 6.22 -7.62 -4.75
C GLY A 45 7.74 -7.87 -4.69
N GLY A 46 8.41 -7.92 -5.85
CA GLY A 46 9.87 -8.06 -5.90
C GLY A 46 10.65 -6.92 -5.24
N SER A 47 10.07 -5.72 -5.16
CA SER A 47 10.70 -4.57 -4.51
C SER A 47 10.72 -4.68 -2.98
N TYR A 48 9.90 -5.57 -2.40
CA TYR A 48 9.75 -5.74 -0.95
C TYR A 48 10.28 -7.10 -0.45
N MET A 49 10.92 -7.90 -1.30
CA MET A 49 11.42 -9.24 -0.96
C MET A 49 12.54 -9.25 0.09
N PHE A 50 13.19 -8.09 0.33
CA PHE A 50 14.26 -7.94 1.32
C PHE A 50 13.76 -7.53 2.70
N LEU A 51 12.47 -7.22 2.84
CA LEU A 51 11.88 -6.87 4.12
C LEU A 51 11.59 -8.14 4.91
N THR A 52 11.83 -8.07 6.21
CA THR A 52 11.90 -9.24 7.09
C THR A 52 10.64 -9.45 7.91
N THR A 53 9.75 -8.46 7.96
CA THR A 53 8.49 -8.53 8.69
C THR A 53 7.30 -8.03 7.86
N ALA A 54 6.10 -8.50 8.19
CA ALA A 54 4.87 -8.00 7.58
C ALA A 54 4.65 -6.50 7.85
N GLN A 55 5.04 -6.01 9.03
CA GLN A 55 5.02 -4.60 9.39
C GLN A 55 5.90 -3.76 8.46
N GLU A 56 7.14 -4.17 8.19
CA GLU A 56 8.06 -3.43 7.32
C GLU A 56 7.50 -3.32 5.89
N ILE A 57 6.94 -4.41 5.38
CA ILE A 57 6.27 -4.44 4.08
C ILE A 57 5.09 -3.48 4.08
N TRP A 58 4.27 -3.51 5.11
CA TRP A 58 3.11 -2.65 5.27
C TRP A 58 3.48 -1.16 5.29
N GLU A 59 4.41 -0.77 6.15
CA GLU A 59 4.88 0.62 6.25
C GLU A 59 5.45 1.12 4.94
N SER A 60 6.26 0.30 4.26
CA SER A 60 6.88 0.67 2.99
C SER A 60 5.85 0.89 1.87
N VAL A 61 4.81 0.05 1.83
CA VAL A 61 3.66 0.22 0.93
C VAL A 61 2.92 1.52 1.25
N CYS A 62 2.59 1.76 2.52
CA CYS A 62 1.90 2.99 2.95
C CYS A 62 2.69 4.24 2.57
N GLN A 63 3.99 4.27 2.80
CA GLN A 63 4.86 5.40 2.43
C GLN A 63 4.91 5.62 0.93
N THR A 64 5.00 4.54 0.15
CA THR A 64 5.04 4.61 -1.32
C THR A 64 3.73 5.19 -1.86
N TYR A 65 2.59 4.74 -1.35
CA TYR A 65 1.29 5.31 -1.68
C TYR A 65 1.15 6.77 -1.28
N ALA A 66 1.61 7.15 -0.08
CA ALA A 66 1.59 8.53 0.37
C ALA A 66 2.38 9.43 -0.59
N LYS A 67 3.59 9.03 -0.97
CA LYS A 67 4.42 9.75 -1.94
C LYS A 67 3.76 9.85 -3.33
N MET A 68 3.15 8.78 -3.81
CA MET A 68 2.41 8.81 -5.08
C MET A 68 1.20 9.76 -5.03
N LYS A 69 0.45 9.75 -3.92
CA LYS A 69 -0.68 10.65 -3.70
C LYS A 69 -0.24 12.11 -3.68
N ASP A 70 0.85 12.41 -2.99
CA ASP A 70 1.43 13.76 -2.95
C ASP A 70 1.88 14.21 -4.34
N ALA A 71 2.53 13.34 -5.11
CA ALA A 71 2.94 13.64 -6.48
C ALA A 71 1.73 13.89 -7.40
N ALA A 72 0.67 13.09 -7.29
CA ALA A 72 -0.57 13.28 -8.05
C ALA A 72 -1.26 14.60 -7.68
N LEU A 73 -1.32 14.93 -6.38
CA LEU A 73 -1.87 16.20 -5.90
C LEU A 73 -1.05 17.39 -6.39
N MET A 74 0.27 17.31 -6.34
CA MET A 74 1.19 18.33 -6.86
C MET A 74 1.02 18.53 -8.37
N TYR A 75 0.84 17.44 -9.13
CA TYR A 75 0.53 17.52 -10.56
C TYR A 75 -0.81 18.21 -10.82
N GLU A 76 -1.86 17.86 -10.06
CA GLU A 76 -3.18 18.48 -10.18
C GLU A 76 -3.13 19.99 -9.86
N ILE A 77 -2.44 20.37 -8.79
CA ILE A 77 -2.24 21.79 -8.41
C ILE A 77 -1.49 22.53 -9.52
N LYS A 78 -0.36 21.98 -9.99
CA LYS A 78 0.43 22.58 -11.07
C LYS A 78 -0.39 22.74 -12.34
N THR A 79 -1.19 21.73 -12.69
CA THR A 79 -2.08 21.74 -13.85
C THR A 79 -3.17 22.81 -13.70
N LYS A 80 -3.89 22.84 -12.57
CA LYS A 80 -4.90 23.86 -12.28
C LYS A 80 -4.31 25.27 -12.33
N TYR A 81 -3.15 25.48 -11.72
CA TYR A 81 -2.43 26.75 -11.77
C TYR A 81 -2.10 27.16 -13.21
N HIS A 82 -1.55 26.24 -14.01
CA HIS A 82 -1.24 26.48 -15.42
C HIS A 82 -2.49 26.81 -16.26
N LEU A 83 -3.61 26.14 -15.98
CA LEU A 83 -4.87 26.33 -16.69
C LEU A 83 -5.54 27.66 -16.35
N VAL A 84 -5.54 28.04 -15.06
CA VAL A 84 -6.02 29.35 -14.59
C VAL A 84 -5.17 30.46 -15.21
N ASN A 85 -3.84 30.29 -15.20
CA ASN A 85 -2.93 31.26 -15.80
C ASN A 85 -3.07 31.38 -17.32
N LYS A 86 -3.57 30.33 -18.01
CA LYS A 86 -3.83 30.32 -19.46
C LYS A 86 -5.30 30.61 -19.84
N GLY A 87 -6.19 30.85 -18.87
CA GLY A 87 -7.60 31.19 -19.13
C GLY A 87 -8.48 30.06 -19.70
N ILE A 88 -8.06 28.80 -19.61
CA ILE A 88 -8.77 27.66 -20.22
C ILE A 88 -9.70 26.99 -19.20
N LYS A 89 -11.02 27.00 -19.47
CA LYS A 89 -12.04 26.26 -18.69
C LYS A 89 -12.02 24.76 -19.04
N MET A 90 -11.96 23.89 -18.04
CA MET A 90 -11.48 22.51 -18.14
C MET A 90 -12.48 21.50 -18.76
N LYS A 91 -11.97 20.66 -19.69
CA LYS A 91 -12.43 19.27 -19.89
C LYS A 91 -11.25 18.36 -19.54
N CYS A 92 -11.31 17.74 -18.36
CA CYS A 92 -10.30 16.81 -17.86
C CYS A 92 -10.38 15.52 -18.71
N THR A 93 -9.36 15.20 -19.52
CA THR A 93 -9.43 14.01 -20.37
C THR A 93 -8.12 13.23 -20.37
N LYS A 94 -8.21 12.00 -19.84
CA LYS A 94 -7.36 10.82 -20.05
C LYS A 94 -6.21 10.57 -19.06
N GLU A 95 -5.33 11.51 -18.75
CA GLU A 95 -4.14 11.21 -17.92
C GLU A 95 -4.46 11.02 -16.42
N ALA A 96 -5.24 11.95 -15.83
CA ALA A 96 -5.67 11.85 -14.45
C ALA A 96 -6.59 10.64 -14.19
N VAL A 97 -7.33 10.20 -15.21
CA VAL A 97 -8.21 9.03 -15.15
C VAL A 97 -7.39 7.73 -15.19
N MET A 98 -6.28 7.68 -15.96
CA MET A 98 -5.38 6.52 -15.94
C MET A 98 -4.68 6.35 -14.59
N LEU A 99 -4.17 7.44 -14.00
CA LEU A 99 -3.55 7.41 -12.66
C LEU A 99 -4.55 6.99 -11.58
N LYS A 100 -5.78 7.54 -11.61
CA LYS A 100 -6.84 7.15 -10.69
C LYS A 100 -7.27 5.69 -10.87
N ASN A 101 -7.40 5.21 -12.11
CA ASN A 101 -7.77 3.83 -12.39
C ASN A 101 -6.69 2.82 -12.02
N SER A 102 -5.40 3.18 -12.05
CA SER A 102 -4.33 2.32 -11.53
C SER A 102 -4.39 2.20 -10.00
N ILE A 103 -4.67 3.31 -9.31
CA ILE A 103 -4.84 3.35 -7.85
C ILE A 103 -6.08 2.56 -7.40
N GLU A 104 -7.19 2.66 -8.13
CA GLU A 104 -8.44 1.92 -7.84
C GLU A 104 -8.37 0.42 -8.23
N LYS A 105 -7.39 0.00 -9.05
CA LYS A 105 -7.23 -1.40 -9.49
C LYS A 105 -6.26 -2.23 -8.65
N ASP A 106 -5.62 -1.62 -7.65
CA ASP A 106 -4.65 -2.35 -6.84
C ASP A 106 -5.35 -3.31 -5.87
N ARG A 107 -5.24 -4.60 -6.19
CA ARG A 107 -5.72 -5.77 -5.41
C ARG A 107 -5.29 -5.73 -3.93
N ILE A 108 -4.29 -4.89 -3.61
CA ILE A 108 -3.87 -4.60 -2.25
C ILE A 108 -5.02 -4.00 -1.41
N PHE A 109 -5.85 -3.11 -1.97
CA PHE A 109 -6.98 -2.53 -1.24
C PHE A 109 -8.09 -3.55 -0.97
N GLU A 110 -8.36 -4.45 -1.92
CA GLU A 110 -9.30 -5.57 -1.71
C GLU A 110 -8.78 -6.54 -0.63
N PHE A 111 -7.47 -6.82 -0.62
CA PHE A 111 -6.84 -7.65 0.39
C PHE A 111 -6.90 -6.99 1.78
N ILE A 112 -6.60 -5.69 1.88
CA ILE A 112 -6.65 -4.92 3.13
C ILE A 112 -8.07 -4.85 3.69
N ALA A 113 -9.08 -4.64 2.84
CA ALA A 113 -10.48 -4.66 3.26
C ALA A 113 -10.88 -6.03 3.86
N GLY A 114 -10.24 -7.11 3.43
CA GLY A 114 -10.39 -8.46 3.97
C GLY A 114 -9.61 -8.75 5.25
N LEU A 115 -8.70 -7.88 5.69
CA LEU A 115 -7.96 -8.04 6.95
C LEU A 115 -8.70 -7.46 8.17
N ASN A 116 -9.64 -6.52 7.95
CA ASN A 116 -10.29 -5.73 9.01
C ASN A 116 -11.76 -6.09 9.32
N ILE A 117 -12.33 -7.14 8.70
CA ILE A 117 -13.71 -7.64 8.96
C ILE A 117 -13.66 -9.12 9.22
#